data_AF-A0A822D1C1-F1
#
_entry.id   AF-A0A822D1C1-F1
#
_cell.length_a   1.000
_cell.length_b   1.000
_cell.length_c   1.000
_cell.angle_alpha   90.00
_cell.angle_beta   90.00
_cell.angle_gamma   90.00
#
_symmetry.space_group_name_H-M   'P 1'
#
loop_
_entity.id
_entity.type
_entity.pdbx_description
1 polymer ?
#
loop_
_entity_poly.entity_id
_entity_poly.type
_entity_poly.pdbx_seq_one_letter_code
_entity_poly.pdbx_strand_id
1 'polypeptide(L)'
;DQSGTLTCKLENPIGSTETSFKLNVTAAPTISKGLTDQECVLGKELRLTVVSSGSPQPTVKWFKNNVELKNVGTKANDDTYELVIPNVKPEDEGN
;
A
#
# COMPACT_ATOMS: atom_id res chain seq x y z
N ASP A 1 -8.68 -9.31 9.46
CA ASP A 1 -9.39 -9.85 8.29
C ASP A 1 -10.81 -10.19 8.69
N GLN A 2 -11.81 -9.45 8.21
CA GLN A 2 -13.22 -9.74 8.49
C GLN A 2 -13.99 -9.95 7.18
N SER A 3 -13.34 -10.59 6.20
CA SER A 3 -14.04 -11.03 5.00
C SER A 3 -14.83 -12.30 5.33
N GLY A 4 -16.14 -12.19 5.40
CA GLY A 4 -17.04 -13.26 5.84
C GLY A 4 -18.11 -13.54 4.80
N THR A 5 -18.47 -14.81 4.60
CA THR A 5 -19.65 -15.17 3.81
C THR A 5 -20.80 -15.41 4.76
N LEU A 6 -21.85 -14.60 4.67
CA LEU A 6 -23.10 -14.77 5.41
C LEU A 6 -24.05 -15.60 4.55
N THR A 7 -24.36 -16.82 5.02
CA THR A 7 -25.32 -17.70 4.35
C THR A 7 -26.62 -17.73 5.16
N CYS A 8 -27.73 -17.38 4.51
CA CYS A 8 -29.06 -17.52 5.07
C CYS A 8 -29.75 -18.72 4.41
N LYS A 9 -30.09 -19.72 5.21
CA LYS A 9 -30.83 -20.91 4.78
C LYS A 9 -32.24 -20.86 5.36
N LEU A 10 -33.23 -20.97 4.50
CA LEU A 10 -34.64 -21.05 4.84
C LEU A 10 -35.14 -22.45 4.48
N GLU A 11 -35.69 -23.16 5.45
CA GLU A 11 -36.23 -24.51 5.26
C GLU A 11 -37.66 -24.62 5.79
N ASN A 12 -38.52 -25.26 5.00
CA ASN A 12 -39.90 -25.60 5.33
C ASN A 12 -40.17 -27.05 4.85
N PRO A 13 -41.20 -27.77 5.31
CA PRO A 13 -41.43 -29.18 4.98
C PRO A 13 -41.58 -29.52 3.49
N ILE A 14 -41.78 -28.51 2.62
CA ILE A 14 -41.94 -28.67 1.17
C ILE A 14 -40.63 -28.33 0.42
N GLY A 15 -39.65 -27.70 1.07
CA GLY A 15 -38.35 -27.41 0.44
C GLY A 15 -37.46 -26.47 1.25
N SER A 16 -36.21 -26.35 0.80
CA SER A 16 -35.23 -25.41 1.34
C SER A 16 -34.70 -24.50 0.25
N THR A 17 -34.46 -23.24 0.61
CA THR A 17 -33.72 -22.29 -0.22
C THR A 17 -32.57 -21.71 0.59
N GLU A 18 -31.48 -21.35 -0.08
CA GLU A 18 -30.34 -20.71 0.55
C GLU A 18 -29.87 -19.54 -0.30
N THR A 19 -29.39 -18.49 0.38
CA THR A 19 -28.74 -17.34 -0.27
C THR A 19 -27.46 -17.02 0.47
N SER A 20 -26.42 -16.66 -0.27
CA SER A 20 -25.10 -16.34 0.27
C SER A 20 -24.70 -14.91 -0.12
N PHE A 21 -24.23 -14.15 0.87
CA PHE A 21 -23.73 -12.79 0.72
C PHE A 21 -22.25 -12.73 1.12
N LYS A 22 -21.38 -12.23 0.23
CA LYS A 22 -19.97 -11.99 0.57
C LYS A 22 -19.79 -10.58 1.11
N LEU A 23 -19.38 -10.48 2.37
CA LEU A 23 -18.97 -9.23 2.96
C LEU A 23 -17.47 -9.00 2.70
N ASN A 24 -17.15 -8.03 1.84
CA ASN A 24 -15.78 -7.55 1.67
C ASN A 24 -15.57 -6.31 2.53
N VAL A 25 -14.80 -6.44 3.61
CA VAL A 25 -14.34 -5.30 4.40
C VAL A 25 -13.16 -4.67 3.68
N THR A 26 -13.37 -3.48 3.12
CA THR A 26 -12.32 -2.66 2.52
C THR A 26 -11.97 -1.51 3.45
N ALA A 27 -10.69 -1.16 3.50
CA ALA A 27 -10.16 -0.05 4.28
C ALA A 27 -9.45 0.91 3.32
N ALA A 28 -9.79 2.20 3.42
CA ALA A 28 -9.14 3.23 2.63
C ALA A 28 -7.63 3.29 2.96
N PRO A 29 -6.77 3.50 1.96
CA PRO A 29 -5.34 3.61 2.19
C PRO A 29 -5.03 4.85 3.04
N THR A 30 -4.29 4.64 4.12
CA THR A 30 -3.93 5.68 5.09
C THR A 30 -2.43 5.63 5.32
N ILE A 31 -1.77 6.77 5.09
CA ILE A 31 -0.34 6.93 5.35
C ILE A 31 -0.15 7.10 6.85
N SER A 32 0.35 6.06 7.51
CA SER A 32 0.68 6.09 8.94
C SER A 32 2.01 6.78 9.19
N LYS A 33 2.97 6.60 8.28
CA LYS A 33 4.28 7.27 8.31
C LYS A 33 4.59 7.81 6.93
N GLY A 34 4.56 9.13 6.80
CA GLY A 34 4.92 9.83 5.58
C GLY A 34 6.42 9.85 5.33
N LEU A 35 6.78 10.48 4.22
CA LEU A 35 8.17 10.80 3.93
C LEU A 35 8.66 11.88 4.90
N THR A 36 9.91 11.75 5.32
CA THR A 36 10.61 12.76 6.12
C THR A 36 11.77 13.28 5.31
N ASP A 37 12.02 14.58 5.40
CA ASP A 37 13.17 15.22 4.78
C ASP A 37 14.46 14.60 5.33
N GLN A 38 15.34 14.17 4.42
CA GLN A 38 16.63 13.62 4.78
C GLN A 38 17.71 14.27 3.93
N GLU A 39 18.74 14.76 4.60
CA GLU A 39 19.95 15.23 3.95
C GLU A 39 20.80 14.02 3.55
N CYS A 40 21.10 13.89 2.26
CA CYS A 40 21.96 12.85 1.74
C CYS A 40 23.11 13.46 0.93
N VAL A 41 24.26 12.81 1.00
CA VAL A 41 25.45 13.26 0.27
C VAL A 41 25.36 12.78 -1.18
N LEU A 42 25.77 13.64 -2.13
CA LEU A 42 25.89 13.28 -3.54
C LEU A 42 26.73 12.00 -3.71
N GLY A 43 26.27 11.10 -4.57
CA GLY A 43 26.91 9.82 -4.80
C GLY A 43 26.69 8.77 -3.70
N LYS A 44 25.92 9.08 -2.64
CA LYS A 44 25.52 8.11 -1.62
C LYS A 44 24.12 7.55 -1.90
N GLU A 45 23.81 6.47 -1.18
CA GLU A 45 22.51 5.86 -1.16
C GLU A 45 21.56 6.62 -0.23
N LEU A 46 20.43 7.07 -0.75
CA LEU A 46 19.31 7.61 0.04
C LEU A 46 18.25 6.53 0.20
N ARG A 47 17.79 6.33 1.44
CA ARG A 47 16.71 5.41 1.78
C ARG A 47 15.55 6.17 2.39
N LEU A 48 14.37 6.02 1.81
CA LEU A 48 13.15 6.67 2.26
C LEU A 48 12.12 5.61 2.59
N THR A 49 11.51 5.68 3.78
CA THR A 49 10.55 4.67 4.25
C THR A 49 9.18 5.29 4.44
N VAL A 50 8.16 4.67 3.87
CA VAL A 50 6.74 5.05 4.01
C VAL A 50 5.97 3.88 4.57
N VAL A 51 5.11 4.16 5.56
CA VAL A 51 4.19 3.17 6.10
C VAL A 51 2.78 3.57 5.71
N SER A 52 2.08 2.70 4.98
CA SER A 52 0.71 2.90 4.53
C SER A 52 -0.09 1.63 4.82
N SER A 53 -1.30 1.82 5.36
CA SER A 53 -2.23 0.73 5.69
C SER A 53 -3.45 0.84 4.80
N GLY A 54 -3.99 -0.28 4.30
CA GLY A 54 -5.16 -0.26 3.42
C GLY A 54 -5.55 -1.66 2.96
N SER A 55 -6.83 -1.86 2.63
CA SER A 55 -7.34 -3.15 2.15
C SER A 55 -8.34 -2.92 1.02
N PRO A 56 -8.05 -3.38 -0.21
CA PRO A 56 -6.86 -4.13 -0.64
C PRO A 56 -5.56 -3.30 -0.56
N GLN A 57 -4.41 -3.98 -0.59
CA GLN A 57 -3.10 -3.33 -0.42
C GLN A 57 -2.88 -2.18 -1.39
N PRO A 58 -2.43 -1.01 -0.91
CA PRO A 58 -2.15 0.12 -1.79
C PRO A 58 -0.91 -0.13 -2.65
N THR A 59 -0.95 0.40 -3.87
CA THR A 59 0.24 0.48 -4.73
C THR A 59 0.95 1.80 -4.46
N VAL A 60 2.20 1.74 -4.00
CA VAL A 60 3.01 2.94 -3.80
C VAL A 60 3.74 3.30 -5.10
N LYS A 61 3.64 4.56 -5.49
CA LYS A 61 4.38 5.14 -6.60
C LYS A 61 5.28 6.25 -6.08
N TRP A 62 6.52 6.22 -6.50
CA TRP A 62 7.53 7.18 -6.09
C TRP A 62 7.66 8.25 -7.15
N PHE A 63 7.57 9.51 -6.74
CA PHE A 63 7.74 10.66 -7.63
C PHE A 63 8.89 11.51 -7.13
N LYS A 64 9.72 11.96 -8.05
CA LYS A 64 10.85 12.84 -7.80
C LYS A 64 10.76 13.99 -8.79
N ASN A 65 10.65 15.23 -8.31
CA ASN A 65 10.50 16.41 -9.18
C ASN A 65 9.43 16.22 -10.27
N ASN A 66 8.28 15.66 -9.88
CA ASN A 66 7.16 15.35 -10.75
C ASN A 66 7.40 14.22 -11.79
N VAL A 67 8.54 13.52 -11.71
CA VAL A 67 8.89 12.37 -12.53
C VAL A 67 8.64 11.08 -11.75
N GLU A 68 7.84 10.17 -12.31
CA GLU A 68 7.62 8.84 -11.72
C GLU A 68 8.93 8.03 -11.76
N LEU A 69 9.46 7.68 -10.60
CA LEU A 69 10.62 6.80 -10.50
C LEU A 69 10.16 5.34 -10.63
N LYS A 70 10.53 4.71 -11.73
CA LYS A 70 10.24 3.29 -11.99
C LYS A 70 11.39 2.42 -11.46
N ASN A 71 11.05 1.35 -10.73
CA ASN A 71 12.00 0.34 -10.21
C ASN A 71 12.93 0.76 -9.06
N VAL A 72 12.60 1.84 -8.34
CA VAL A 72 13.38 2.30 -7.18
C VAL A 72 12.72 1.95 -5.84
N GLY A 73 11.42 1.64 -5.89
CA GLY A 73 10.62 1.28 -4.72
C GLY A 73 10.56 -0.22 -4.55
N THR A 74 10.89 -0.69 -3.35
CA THR A 74 10.70 -2.06 -2.91
C THR A 74 9.69 -2.09 -1.78
N LYS A 75 8.75 -3.04 -1.84
CA LYS A 75 7.85 -3.30 -0.73
C LYS A 75 8.65 -4.09 0.31
N ALA A 76 8.90 -3.50 1.48
CA ALA A 76 9.61 -4.16 2.56
C ALA A 76 8.68 -5.16 3.26
N ASN A 77 7.50 -4.71 3.68
CA ASN A 77 6.47 -5.51 4.39
C ASN A 77 5.06 -5.17 3.87
N ASP A 78 4.02 -5.87 4.36
CA ASP A 78 2.61 -5.66 4.00
C ASP A 78 2.14 -4.20 4.03
N ASP A 79 2.62 -3.42 5.01
CA ASP A 79 2.27 -2.01 5.18
C ASP A 79 3.48 -1.05 5.00
N THR A 80 4.68 -1.56 4.71
CA THR A 80 5.92 -0.75 4.67
C THR A 80 6.57 -0.79 3.30
N TYR A 81 6.87 0.39 2.77
CA TYR A 81 7.44 0.61 1.44
C TYR A 81 8.74 1.40 1.59
N GLU A 82 9.80 0.92 0.95
CA GLU A 82 11.13 1.55 0.99
C GLU A 82 11.55 1.97 -0.43
N LEU A 83 11.94 3.23 -0.57
CA LEU A 83 12.57 3.78 -1.75
C LEU A 83 14.07 3.85 -1.52
N VAL A 84 14.83 3.20 -2.40
CA VAL A 84 16.29 3.23 -2.36
C VAL A 84 16.79 3.91 -3.62
N ILE A 85 17.49 5.04 -3.45
CA ILE A 85 18.17 5.76 -4.52
C ILE A 85 19.67 5.52 -4.33
N PRO A 86 20.29 4.57 -5.05
CA PRO A 86 21.67 4.14 -4.79
C PRO A 86 22.72 5.21 -5.11
N ASN A 87 22.41 6.15 -5.99
CA ASN A 87 23.31 7.20 -6.39
C ASN A 87 22.53 8.52 -6.48
N VAL A 88 22.51 9.26 -5.37
CA VAL A 88 21.93 10.60 -5.31
C VAL A 88 22.73 11.52 -6.21
N LYS A 89 22.10 12.04 -7.25
CA LYS A 89 22.68 12.99 -8.18
C LYS A 89 22.31 14.42 -7.76
N PRO A 90 22.99 15.46 -8.28
CA PRO A 90 22.58 16.84 -8.03
C PRO A 90 21.17 17.16 -8.55
N GLU A 91 20.68 16.44 -9.56
CA GLU A 91 19.27 16.48 -10.02
C GLU A 91 18.28 15.86 -9.01
N ASP A 92 18.75 15.23 -7.92
CA ASP A 92 17.96 14.74 -6.79
C ASP A 92 17.67 15.76 -5.71
N GLU A 93 18.27 16.95 -5.77
CA GLU A 93 17.86 18.05 -4.92
C GLU A 93 16.42 18.47 -5.29
N GLY A 94 15.51 18.26 -4.34
CA GLY A 94 14.11 18.66 -4.42
C GLY A 94 13.79 19.52 -3.20
N ASN A 95 13.22 20.70 -3.43
CA ASN A 95 12.93 21.73 -2.43
C ASN A 95 11.46 21.70 -1.99
#